data_AF-A0A8T1AFG3-F1
#
_entry.id   AF-A0A8T1AFG3-F1
#
_cell.length_a   1.000
_cell.length_b   1.000
_cell.length_c   1.000
_cell.angle_alpha   90.00
_cell.angle_beta   90.00
_cell.angle_gamma   90.00
#
_symmetry.space_group_name_H-M   'P 1'
#
loop_
_entity.id
_entity.type
_entity.pdbx_description
1 polymer ?
#
loop_
_entity_poly.entity_id
_entity_poly.type
_entity_poly.pdbx_seq_one_letter_code
_entity_poly.pdbx_strand_id
1 'polypeptide(L)'
;MYLAEYMKDTYQSFRVRTNNTVTSRNNKIRSSGSKQPLLPAEWENYGKTFICTHSGKYKSRGKGKRKGCSRELWSVELRSMRVYKWRMNPFLRLF
;
A
#
# COMPACT_ATOMS: atom_id res chain seq x y z
N MET A 1 18.62 -8.14 -24.65
CA MET A 1 17.53 -7.34 -25.27
C MET A 1 16.14 -7.98 -25.15
N TYR A 2 15.94 -9.00 -24.30
CA TYR A 2 14.68 -9.75 -24.24
C TYR A 2 13.50 -9.00 -23.58
N LEU A 3 13.74 -8.24 -22.50
CA LEU A 3 12.66 -7.60 -21.75
C LEU A 3 11.94 -6.50 -22.54
N ALA A 4 12.67 -5.73 -23.34
CA ALA A 4 12.11 -4.63 -24.11
C ALA A 4 11.18 -5.12 -25.23
N GLU A 5 11.56 -6.19 -25.91
CA GLU A 5 10.73 -6.87 -26.92
C GLU A 5 9.46 -7.44 -26.27
N TYR A 6 9.61 -8.18 -25.17
CA TYR A 6 8.49 -8.72 -24.42
C TYR A 6 7.50 -7.64 -23.95
N MET A 7 8.00 -6.49 -23.48
CA MET A 7 7.18 -5.34 -23.08
C MET A 7 6.37 -4.77 -24.24
N LYS A 8 6.98 -4.70 -25.43
CA LYS A 8 6.32 -4.21 -26.65
C LYS A 8 5.22 -5.16 -27.10
N ASP A 9 5.50 -6.45 -27.11
CA ASP A 9 4.56 -7.47 -27.59
C ASP A 9 3.37 -7.66 -26.66
N THR A 10 3.60 -7.61 -25.34
CA THR A 10 2.55 -7.79 -24.33
C THR A 10 1.84 -6.49 -23.94
N TYR A 11 2.29 -5.34 -24.45
CA TYR A 11 1.83 -4.00 -24.05
C TYR A 11 1.90 -3.74 -22.53
N GLN A 12 2.81 -4.41 -21.83
CA GLN A 12 2.99 -4.29 -20.39
C GLN A 12 4.22 -3.45 -20.06
N SER A 13 4.12 -2.61 -19.02
CA SER A 13 5.28 -1.90 -18.48
C SER A 13 5.85 -2.61 -17.25
N PHE A 14 7.14 -2.97 -17.32
CA PHE A 14 7.87 -3.59 -16.22
C PHE A 14 8.87 -2.61 -15.62
N ARG A 15 8.85 -2.47 -14.29
CA ARG A 15 9.89 -1.79 -13.53
C ARG A 15 10.93 -2.81 -13.08
N VAL A 16 12.19 -2.58 -13.45
CA VAL A 16 13.33 -3.40 -12.99
C VAL A 16 13.83 -2.86 -11.65
N ARG A 17 13.99 -3.75 -10.66
CA ARG A 17 14.70 -3.47 -9.41
C ARG A 17 15.87 -4.44 -9.28
N THR A 18 17.05 -3.91 -8.96
CA THR A 18 18.23 -4.71 -8.66
C THR A 18 18.37 -4.90 -7.15
N ASN A 19 18.91 -6.04 -6.74
CA ASN A 19 19.25 -6.34 -5.34
C ASN A 19 20.78 -6.29 -5.17
N ASN A 20 21.31 -7.05 -4.21
CA ASN A 20 22.73 -7.19 -3.92
C ASN A 20 23.51 -7.70 -5.14
N THR A 21 24.73 -7.18 -5.28
CA THR A 21 25.66 -7.63 -6.29
C THR A 21 26.18 -9.03 -5.99
N VAL A 22 26.59 -9.75 -7.04
CA VAL A 22 27.21 -11.08 -6.91
C VAL A 22 28.46 -11.00 -6.03
N THR A 23 29.26 -9.96 -6.19
CA THR A 23 30.45 -9.71 -5.38
C THR A 23 30.13 -9.61 -3.89
N SER A 24 29.07 -8.86 -3.53
CA SER A 24 28.65 -8.74 -2.12
C SER A 24 28.22 -10.08 -1.54
N ARG A 25 27.49 -10.90 -2.30
CA ARG A 25 27.12 -12.27 -1.88
C ARG A 25 28.35 -13.16 -1.72
N ASN A 26 29.26 -13.16 -2.69
CA ASN A 26 30.46 -13.98 -2.67
C ASN A 26 31.35 -13.63 -1.48
N ASN A 27 31.48 -12.35 -1.16
CA ASN A 27 32.21 -11.91 0.03
C ASN A 27 31.58 -12.43 1.33
N LYS A 28 30.24 -12.44 1.42
CA LYS A 28 29.52 -13.02 2.57
C LYS A 28 29.75 -14.53 2.70
N ILE A 29 29.74 -15.27 1.58
CA ILE A 29 30.01 -16.72 1.57
C ILE A 29 31.43 -17.01 2.06
N ARG A 30 32.41 -16.22 1.61
CA ARG A 30 33.81 -16.31 2.06
C ARG A 30 33.94 -16.01 3.55
N SER A 31 33.33 -14.92 4.03
CA SER A 31 33.41 -14.53 5.45
C SER A 31 32.69 -15.52 6.38
N SER A 32 31.62 -16.16 5.90
CA SER A 32 30.86 -17.13 6.70
C SER A 32 31.46 -18.54 6.68
N GLY A 33 32.52 -18.79 5.91
CA GLY A 33 33.12 -20.13 5.75
C GLY A 33 32.20 -21.15 5.10
N SER A 34 31.21 -20.71 4.31
CA SER A 34 30.23 -21.61 3.70
C SER A 34 30.81 -22.32 2.48
N LYS A 35 30.47 -23.61 2.29
CA LYS A 35 30.88 -24.42 1.13
C LYS A 35 30.04 -24.18 -0.13
N GLN A 36 29.17 -23.17 -0.12
CA GLN A 36 28.33 -22.83 -1.27
C GLN A 36 29.20 -22.34 -2.44
N PRO A 37 28.84 -22.69 -3.69
CA PRO A 37 29.62 -22.28 -4.85
C PRO A 37 29.57 -20.76 -5.03
N LEU A 38 30.72 -20.20 -5.42
CA LEU A 38 30.82 -18.78 -5.77
C LEU A 38 30.27 -18.58 -7.18
N LEU A 39 29.51 -17.51 -7.36
CA LEU A 39 28.96 -17.17 -8.67
C LEU A 39 29.95 -16.31 -9.47
N PRO A 40 29.92 -16.37 -10.81
CA PRO A 40 30.77 -15.55 -11.65
C PRO A 40 30.53 -14.05 -11.42
N ALA A 41 31.60 -13.26 -11.39
CA ALA A 41 31.49 -11.80 -11.20
C ALA A 41 30.80 -11.09 -12.38
N GLU A 42 30.83 -11.71 -13.57
CA GLU A 42 30.21 -11.19 -14.80
C GLU A 42 28.69 -11.01 -14.71
N TRP A 43 28.03 -11.73 -13.79
CA TRP A 43 26.58 -11.65 -13.65
C TRP A 43 26.09 -10.38 -12.96
N GLU A 44 27.01 -9.55 -12.43
CA GLU A 44 26.82 -8.26 -11.75
C GLU A 44 25.89 -8.32 -10.52
N ASN A 45 24.61 -8.63 -10.75
CA ASN A 45 23.53 -8.66 -9.77
C ASN A 45 23.11 -10.11 -9.49
N TYR A 46 23.03 -10.49 -8.22
CA TYR A 46 22.59 -11.83 -7.83
C TYR A 46 21.12 -12.09 -8.18
N GLY A 47 20.29 -11.05 -8.14
CA GLY A 47 18.88 -11.14 -8.46
C GLY A 47 18.32 -9.82 -8.99
N LYS A 48 17.42 -9.93 -9.96
CA LYS A 48 16.63 -8.82 -10.52
C LYS A 48 15.16 -9.15 -10.32
N THR A 49 14.39 -8.18 -9.84
CA THR A 49 12.93 -8.32 -9.69
C THR A 49 12.25 -7.45 -10.74
N PHE A 50 11.38 -8.08 -11.53
CA PHE A 50 10.56 -7.40 -12.54
C PHE A 50 9.15 -7.23 -11.97
N ILE A 51 8.68 -6.00 -11.90
CA ILE A 51 7.35 -5.68 -11.38
C ILE A 51 6.51 -5.12 -12.52
N CYS A 52 5.44 -5.83 -12.89
CA CYS A 52 4.47 -5.37 -13.88
C CYS A 52 3.53 -4.33 -13.25
N THR A 53 3.29 -3.22 -13.94
CA THR A 53 2.33 -2.19 -13.50
C THR A 53 0.89 -2.68 -13.42
N HIS A 54 0.51 -3.65 -14.27
CA HIS A 54 -0.81 -4.28 -14.25
C HIS A 54 -0.94 -5.36 -13.16
N SER A 55 0.16 -5.76 -12.53
CA SER A 55 0.12 -6.78 -11.49
C SER A 55 -0.27 -6.19 -10.14
N GLY A 56 -1.32 -6.76 -9.53
CA GLY A 56 -1.74 -6.45 -8.16
C GLY A 56 -3.14 -5.84 -8.07
N LYS A 57 -3.76 -6.00 -6.89
CA LYS A 57 -5.04 -5.34 -6.58
C LYS A 57 -4.80 -3.84 -6.40
N TYR A 58 -5.55 -3.02 -7.16
CA TYR A 58 -5.50 -1.57 -7.02
C TYR A 58 -5.77 -1.14 -5.58
N LYS A 59 -4.82 -0.41 -4.99
CA LYS A 59 -4.98 0.21 -3.66
C LYS A 59 -5.35 1.68 -3.85
N SER A 60 -6.59 2.04 -3.55
CA SER A 60 -7.05 3.43 -3.64
C SER A 60 -6.24 4.33 -2.70
N ARG A 61 -5.67 5.43 -3.21
CA ARG A 61 -4.80 6.33 -2.44
C ARG A 61 -5.54 7.33 -1.52
N GLY A 62 -6.86 7.23 -1.39
CA GLY A 62 -7.66 8.00 -0.41
C GLY A 62 -9.14 8.10 -0.78
N LYS A 63 -10.00 8.48 0.19
CA LYS A 63 -11.46 8.68 0.01
C LYS A 63 -11.84 10.00 -0.68
N GLY A 64 -10.88 10.69 -1.32
CA GLY A 64 -11.14 11.98 -2.00
C GLY A 64 -11.56 13.15 -1.09
N LYS A 65 -11.53 13.01 0.24
CA LYS A 65 -11.86 14.09 1.19
C LYS A 65 -10.71 15.11 1.21
N ARG A 66 -10.82 16.14 0.37
CA ARG A 66 -9.95 17.32 0.45
C ARG A 66 -10.36 18.15 1.67
N LYS A 67 -9.38 18.54 2.50
CA LYS A 67 -9.64 19.47 3.61
C LYS A 67 -10.05 20.81 2.97
N GLY A 68 -11.31 21.22 3.17
CA GLY A 68 -11.87 22.44 2.59
C GLY A 68 -13.03 22.23 1.59
N CYS A 69 -13.28 21.01 1.10
CA CYS A 69 -14.55 20.72 0.42
C CYS A 69 -15.57 20.21 1.46
N SER A 70 -15.85 21.08 2.43
CA SER A 70 -17.08 21.00 3.20
C SER A 70 -18.20 21.36 2.23
N ARG A 71 -19.09 20.41 1.93
CA ARG A 71 -20.39 20.77 1.39
C ARG A 71 -21.11 21.41 2.58
N GLU A 72 -20.97 22.71 2.77
CA GLU A 72 -21.87 23.48 3.63
C GLU A 72 -23.25 23.42 3.00
N LEU A 73 -23.94 22.31 3.25
CA LEU A 73 -25.36 22.19 3.06
C LEU A 73 -25.95 22.18 4.45
N TRP A 74 -26.35 23.37 4.89
CA TRP A 74 -27.53 23.62 5.70
C TRP A 74 -28.00 22.42 6.53
N SER A 75 -27.38 22.22 7.68
CA SER A 75 -27.98 21.41 8.75
C SER A 75 -28.18 22.30 9.98
N VAL A 76 -28.85 23.43 9.75
CA VAL A 76 -29.48 24.23 10.81
C VAL A 76 -30.96 23.83 10.87
N GLU A 77 -31.29 22.56 11.15
CA GLU A 77 -32.69 22.20 11.48
C GLU A 77 -32.87 20.82 12.17
N LEU A 78 -31.89 20.22 12.84
CA LEU A 78 -32.15 18.97 13.59
C LEU A 78 -31.49 18.94 14.98
N ARG A 79 -31.41 20.10 15.65
CA ARG A 79 -31.14 20.19 17.10
C ARG A 79 -32.38 20.50 17.96
N SER A 80 -33.58 20.54 17.38
CA SER A 80 -34.81 20.84 18.14
C SER A 80 -35.64 19.62 18.57
N MET A 81 -35.37 18.41 18.08
CA MET A 81 -36.15 17.19 18.41
C MET A 81 -35.43 16.20 19.33
N ARG A 82 -34.69 16.69 20.33
CA ARG A 82 -34.09 15.80 21.35
C ARG A 82 -34.18 16.36 22.78
N VAL A 83 -35.21 17.18 23.06
CA VAL A 83 -35.44 17.78 24.38
C VAL A 83 -36.67 17.21 25.10
N TYR A 84 -37.57 16.50 24.42
CA TYR A 84 -38.74 15.85 25.06
C TYR A 84 -38.55 14.36 25.28
N LYS A 85 -37.45 13.97 25.93
CA LYS A 85 -37.37 12.66 26.56
C LYS A 85 -36.42 12.80 27.72
N TRP A 86 -36.98 12.68 28.93
CA TRP A 86 -36.29 12.70 30.22
C TRP A 86 -36.04 14.07 30.84
N ARG A 87 -37.07 14.64 31.48
CA ARG A 87 -36.90 15.16 32.86
C ARG A 87 -38.21 15.46 33.58
N MET A 88 -38.25 15.04 34.85
CA MET A 88 -39.17 15.43 35.95
C MET A 88 -40.57 14.80 35.95
N ASN A 89 -41.10 14.20 37.03
CA ASN A 89 -40.60 13.80 38.35
C ASN A 89 -41.69 12.84 38.94
N PRO A 90 -41.35 11.92 39.86
CA PRO A 90 -42.27 11.02 40.52
C PRO A 90 -42.91 11.72 41.72
N PHE A 91 -44.24 11.84 41.75
CA PHE A 91 -45.07 11.94 42.96
C PHE A 91 -46.51 12.22 42.52
N LEU A 92 -47.46 11.40 43.01
CA LEU A 92 -48.94 11.49 43.03
C LEU A 92 -49.47 10.09 42.64
N ARG A 93 -49.74 9.24 43.66
CA ARG A 93 -51.02 9.08 44.39
C ARG A 93 -51.68 7.80 43.86
N LEU A 94 -51.79 6.76 44.68
CA LEU A 94 -53.01 6.52 45.47
C LEU A 94 -54.26 6.69 44.59
N PHE A 95 -54.61 5.64 43.85
CA PHE A 95 -55.88 4.93 43.88
C PHE A 95 -55.72 3.59 43.14
#